data_AF-A0A951ZGZ4-F1
#
_entry.id   AF-A0A951ZGZ4-F1
#
_cell.length_a   1.000
_cell.length_b   1.000
_cell.length_c   1.000
_cell.angle_alpha   90.00
_cell.angle_beta   90.00
_cell.angle_gamma   90.00
#
_symmetry.space_group_name_H-M   'P 1'
#
loop_
_entity.id
_entity.type
_entity.pdbx_description
1 polymer ?
#
loop_
_entity_poly.entity_id
_entity_poly.type
_entity_poly.pdbx_seq_one_letter_code
_entity_poly.pdbx_strand_id
1 'polypeptide(L)'
;MKRVALLLPLVAACATLSGGGSDTGAATPNAAIQQFLSAAKRKDLPAMATVWGTNKGPARASMDQRELERRELIMMQCLAHEQVTIGTPSPGEAGRLRIPVELTLLTIKATPQFTVVPGPNNRWYVENLDIDHLRDRGFCGASAAPPSGMTAAR
;
A
#
# COMPACT_ATOMS: atom_id res chain seq x y z
N MET A 1 -52.19 -22.04 -40.16
CA MET A 1 -52.89 -21.43 -39.02
C MET A 1 -51.88 -21.14 -37.93
N LYS A 2 -51.81 -19.88 -37.48
CA LYS A 2 -50.88 -19.35 -36.47
C LYS A 2 -51.10 -20.00 -35.10
N ARG A 3 -50.02 -20.43 -34.44
CA ARG A 3 -49.93 -20.49 -32.97
C ARG A 3 -48.60 -19.88 -32.57
N VAL A 4 -48.65 -18.61 -32.18
CA VAL A 4 -47.55 -17.87 -31.58
C VAL A 4 -47.41 -18.37 -30.15
N ALA A 5 -46.34 -19.10 -29.86
CA ALA A 5 -45.94 -19.43 -28.50
C ALA A 5 -44.82 -18.47 -28.11
N LEU A 6 -45.21 -17.43 -27.39
CA LEU A 6 -44.35 -16.47 -26.73
C LEU A 6 -43.73 -17.19 -25.51
N LEU A 7 -42.43 -17.48 -25.55
CA LEU A 7 -41.70 -18.01 -24.39
C LEU A 7 -40.55 -17.06 -24.06
N LEU A 8 -40.69 -16.44 -22.89
CA LEU A 8 -39.76 -15.49 -22.27
C LEU A 8 -38.33 -16.02 -22.23
N PRO A 9 -37.30 -15.23 -22.61
CA PRO A 9 -35.94 -15.54 -22.23
C PRO A 9 -35.74 -15.21 -20.75
N LEU A 10 -35.45 -16.23 -19.94
CA LEU A 10 -35.01 -16.08 -18.56
C LEU A 10 -33.56 -15.57 -18.57
N VAL A 11 -33.39 -14.24 -18.50
CA VAL A 11 -32.06 -13.62 -18.38
C VAL A 11 -31.58 -13.85 -16.94
N ALA A 12 -30.77 -14.88 -16.72
CA ALA A 12 -30.02 -15.08 -15.49
C ALA A 12 -28.85 -14.08 -15.42
N ALA A 13 -29.15 -12.82 -15.12
CA ALA A 13 -28.13 -11.85 -14.73
C ALA A 13 -27.74 -12.13 -13.28
N CYS A 14 -26.81 -13.05 -13.07
CA CYS A 14 -26.05 -13.12 -11.82
C CYS A 14 -25.04 -11.96 -11.82
N ALA A 15 -25.56 -10.73 -11.77
CA ALA A 15 -24.77 -9.61 -11.29
C ALA A 15 -24.67 -9.79 -9.79
N THR A 16 -23.66 -10.51 -9.31
CA THR A 16 -23.10 -10.26 -7.99
C THR A 16 -22.59 -8.82 -8.02
N LEU A 17 -23.51 -7.90 -7.77
CA LEU A 17 -23.24 -6.57 -7.28
C LEU A 17 -22.53 -6.79 -5.95
N SER A 18 -21.19 -6.80 -5.96
CA SER A 18 -20.40 -6.55 -4.77
C SER A 18 -20.75 -5.13 -4.31
N GLY A 19 -21.82 -5.05 -3.51
CA GLY A 19 -22.26 -3.82 -2.89
C GLY A 19 -21.17 -3.31 -1.97
N GLY A 20 -20.59 -2.16 -2.32
CA GLY A 20 -20.64 -0.97 -1.48
C GLY A 20 -20.18 -1.05 -0.02
N GLY A 21 -19.40 -2.05 0.36
CA GLY A 21 -18.53 -2.00 1.54
C GLY A 21 -17.13 -1.68 1.03
N SER A 22 -16.62 -0.48 1.28
CA SER A 22 -15.24 -0.14 0.99
C SER A 22 -14.33 -0.92 1.95
N ASP A 23 -14.11 -2.21 1.66
CA ASP A 23 -13.33 -3.11 2.49
C ASP A 23 -11.89 -2.60 2.58
N THR A 24 -11.60 -1.87 3.65
CA THR A 24 -10.25 -1.40 3.97
C THR A 24 -9.38 -2.56 4.47
N GLY A 25 -8.07 -2.37 4.38
CA GLY A 25 -7.08 -3.42 4.61
C GLY A 25 -7.11 -4.48 3.52
N ALA A 26 -6.19 -5.43 3.59
CA ALA A 26 -6.06 -6.51 2.63
C ALA A 26 -6.42 -7.88 3.23
N ALA A 27 -6.66 -8.87 2.38
CA ALA A 27 -7.00 -10.22 2.83
C ALA A 27 -5.84 -10.97 3.51
N THR A 28 -4.59 -10.58 3.21
CA THR A 28 -3.38 -11.22 3.73
C THR A 28 -2.30 -10.18 4.09
N PRO A 29 -1.33 -10.52 4.94
CA PRO A 29 -0.20 -9.65 5.26
C PRO A 29 0.55 -9.16 4.01
N ASN A 30 0.88 -10.08 3.10
CA ASN A 30 1.62 -9.75 1.88
C ASN A 30 0.78 -8.90 0.93
N ALA A 31 -0.54 -9.16 0.84
CA ALA A 31 -1.43 -8.34 0.02
C ALA A 31 -1.50 -6.89 0.54
N ALA A 32 -1.43 -6.65 1.84
CA ALA A 32 -1.41 -5.30 2.41
C ALA A 32 -0.17 -4.53 1.94
N ILE A 33 1.01 -5.16 1.99
CA ILE A 33 2.27 -4.58 1.50
C ILE A 33 2.19 -4.30 -0.01
N GLN A 34 1.73 -5.27 -0.81
CA GLN A 34 1.62 -5.10 -2.27
C GLN A 34 0.67 -3.96 -2.66
N GLN A 35 -0.49 -3.88 -2.02
CA GLN A 35 -1.48 -2.83 -2.28
C GLN A 35 -0.95 -1.46 -1.87
N PHE A 36 -0.30 -1.37 -0.72
CA PHE A 36 0.29 -0.13 -0.22
C PHE A 36 1.41 0.38 -1.13
N LEU A 37 2.35 -0.48 -1.52
CA LEU A 37 3.42 -0.15 -2.47
C LEU A 37 2.88 0.24 -3.85
N SER A 38 1.86 -0.47 -4.34
CA SER A 38 1.21 -0.16 -5.62
C SER A 38 0.52 1.21 -5.59
N ALA A 39 -0.18 1.53 -4.50
CA ALA A 39 -0.80 2.84 -4.30
C ALA A 39 0.24 3.96 -4.23
N ALA A 40 1.32 3.76 -3.46
CA ALA A 40 2.43 4.71 -3.38
C ALA A 40 3.08 4.96 -4.75
N LYS A 41 3.31 3.91 -5.54
CA LYS A 41 3.88 4.03 -6.90
C LYS A 41 2.97 4.83 -7.85
N ARG A 42 1.65 4.71 -7.71
CA ARG A 42 0.67 5.50 -8.49
C ARG A 42 0.43 6.90 -7.92
N LYS A 43 1.06 7.25 -6.79
CA LYS A 43 0.83 8.50 -6.04
C LYS A 43 -0.63 8.69 -5.62
N ASP A 44 -1.27 7.58 -5.24
CA ASP A 44 -2.68 7.50 -4.92
C ASP A 44 -2.86 7.47 -3.40
N LEU A 45 -2.80 8.65 -2.77
CA LEU A 45 -2.94 8.80 -1.31
C LEU A 45 -4.25 8.20 -0.79
N PRO A 46 -5.43 8.44 -1.41
CA PRO A 46 -6.67 7.81 -0.98
C PRO A 46 -6.59 6.28 -0.95
N ALA A 47 -5.93 5.66 -1.94
CA ALA A 47 -5.72 4.21 -1.94
C ALA A 47 -4.72 3.77 -0.86
N MET A 48 -3.64 4.50 -0.60
CA MET A 48 -2.73 4.23 0.52
C MET A 48 -3.50 4.22 1.85
N ALA A 49 -4.38 5.19 2.06
CA ALA A 49 -5.19 5.33 3.25
C ALA A 49 -6.16 4.17 3.51
N THR A 50 -6.48 3.38 2.47
CA THR A 50 -7.33 2.19 2.64
C THR A 50 -6.59 1.01 3.26
N VAL A 51 -5.28 0.91 3.09
CA VAL A 51 -4.47 -0.24 3.52
C VAL A 51 -3.38 0.11 4.54
N TRP A 52 -3.19 1.40 4.81
CA TRP A 52 -2.43 1.92 5.93
C TRP A 52 -3.33 2.11 7.15
N GLY A 53 -2.89 1.64 8.32
CA GLY A 53 -3.74 1.66 9.51
C GLY A 53 -3.12 0.99 10.72
N THR A 54 -3.97 0.68 11.70
CA THR A 54 -3.58 0.02 12.94
C THR A 54 -4.46 -1.22 13.16
N ASN A 55 -4.28 -1.91 14.29
CA ASN A 55 -5.22 -2.95 14.70
C ASN A 55 -6.67 -2.46 14.91
N LYS A 56 -6.91 -1.14 14.92
CA LYS A 56 -8.25 -0.53 14.98
C LYS A 56 -8.88 -0.29 13.60
N GLY A 57 -8.14 -0.55 12.51
CA GLY A 57 -8.58 -0.32 11.14
C GLY A 57 -7.76 0.76 10.41
N PRO A 58 -8.27 1.32 9.31
CA PRO A 58 -7.51 2.23 8.45
C PRO A 58 -7.21 3.54 9.17
N ALA A 59 -6.04 4.12 8.93
CA ALA A 59 -5.58 5.34 9.60
C ALA A 59 -6.57 6.51 9.42
N ARG A 60 -7.20 6.60 8.24
CA ARG A 60 -8.22 7.61 7.91
C ARG A 60 -9.46 7.61 8.82
N ALA A 61 -9.69 6.54 9.58
CA ALA A 61 -10.81 6.47 10.53
C ALA A 61 -10.52 7.16 11.87
N SER A 62 -9.24 7.39 12.20
CA SER A 62 -8.83 7.92 13.51
C SER A 62 -7.82 9.07 13.45
N MET A 63 -7.25 9.37 12.29
CA MET A 63 -6.27 10.44 12.08
C MET A 63 -6.93 11.63 11.37
N ASP A 64 -6.53 12.85 11.73
CA ASP A 64 -6.93 14.06 11.00
C ASP A 64 -6.51 13.97 9.53
N GLN A 65 -7.34 14.45 8.61
CA GLN A 65 -7.07 14.32 7.18
C GLN A 65 -5.76 15.00 6.75
N ARG A 66 -5.45 16.19 7.28
CA ARG A 66 -4.21 16.90 6.91
C ARG A 66 -2.99 16.20 7.48
N GLU A 67 -3.11 15.62 8.67
CA GLU A 67 -2.05 14.79 9.24
C GLU A 67 -1.82 13.51 8.44
N LEU A 68 -2.91 12.83 8.06
CA LEU A 68 -2.89 11.63 7.23
C LEU A 68 -2.18 11.89 5.90
N GLU A 69 -2.67 12.86 5.12
CA GLU A 69 -2.11 13.20 3.81
C GLU A 69 -0.64 13.61 3.92
N ARG A 70 -0.27 14.40 4.94
CA ARG A 70 1.14 14.78 5.17
C ARG A 70 2.02 13.56 5.37
N ARG A 71 1.61 12.60 6.20
CA ARG A 71 2.38 11.39 6.48
C ARG A 71 2.44 10.47 5.26
N GLU A 72 1.35 10.32 4.53
CA GLU A 72 1.32 9.53 3.31
C GLU A 72 2.21 10.12 2.22
N LEU A 73 2.27 11.45 2.09
CA LEU A 73 3.20 12.12 1.18
C LEU A 73 4.66 11.80 1.51
N ILE A 74 5.03 11.83 2.80
CA ILE A 74 6.39 11.49 3.25
C ILE A 74 6.72 10.03 2.92
N MET A 75 5.82 9.10 3.24
CA MET A 75 6.02 7.67 2.91
C MET A 75 6.10 7.44 1.41
N MET A 76 5.18 8.02 0.64
CA MET A 76 5.12 7.91 -0.82
C MET A 76 6.43 8.36 -1.49
N GLN A 77 7.05 9.44 -1.00
CA GLN A 77 8.34 9.93 -1.51
C GLN A 77 9.49 8.93 -1.30
N CYS A 78 9.40 8.07 -0.29
CA CYS A 78 10.41 7.07 0.06
C CYS A 78 10.17 5.70 -0.57
N LEU A 79 9.00 5.45 -1.17
CA LEU A 79 8.58 4.13 -1.63
C LEU A 79 8.70 3.96 -3.16
N ALA A 80 9.49 4.81 -3.82
CA ALA A 80 9.79 4.67 -5.24
C ALA A 80 10.52 3.34 -5.51
N HIS A 81 10.03 2.54 -6.47
CA HIS A 81 10.62 1.25 -6.79
C HIS A 81 10.26 0.77 -8.20
N GLU A 82 11.13 -0.06 -8.76
CA GLU A 82 10.93 -0.81 -10.00
C GLU A 82 10.65 -2.28 -9.71
N GLN A 83 11.36 -2.86 -8.74
CA GLN A 83 11.22 -4.25 -8.33
C GLN A 83 10.96 -4.34 -6.82
N VAL A 84 10.17 -5.34 -6.44
CA VAL A 84 9.80 -5.65 -5.05
C VAL A 84 9.95 -7.14 -4.82
N THR A 85 10.68 -7.51 -3.77
CA THR A 85 10.72 -8.88 -3.27
C THR A 85 10.27 -8.88 -1.81
N ILE A 86 9.17 -9.56 -1.50
CA ILE A 86 8.64 -9.68 -0.14
C ILE A 86 9.26 -10.91 0.51
N GLY A 87 9.97 -10.71 1.61
CA GLY A 87 10.63 -11.78 2.35
C GLY A 87 9.69 -12.58 3.25
N THR A 88 10.30 -13.44 4.06
CA THR A 88 9.55 -14.30 4.99
C THR A 88 9.08 -13.51 6.21
N PRO A 89 7.80 -13.61 6.61
CA PRO A 89 7.31 -12.96 7.82
C PRO A 89 7.96 -13.52 9.09
N SER A 90 8.25 -12.64 10.03
CA SER A 90 8.66 -13.00 11.40
C SER A 90 7.62 -12.48 12.42
N PRO A 91 7.37 -13.20 13.52
CA PRO A 91 6.39 -12.78 14.51
C PRO A 91 6.84 -11.51 15.24
N GLY A 92 5.90 -10.58 15.41
CA GLY A 92 6.00 -9.41 16.27
C GLY A 92 4.97 -9.45 17.41
N GLU A 93 4.90 -8.36 18.18
CA GLU A 93 4.01 -8.29 19.34
C GLU A 93 2.54 -8.14 18.95
N ALA A 94 1.66 -8.72 19.77
CA ALA A 94 0.20 -8.64 19.62
C ALA A 94 -0.31 -9.03 18.21
N GLY A 95 0.26 -10.11 17.66
CA GLY A 95 -0.16 -10.65 16.35
C GLY A 95 0.38 -9.90 15.14
N ARG A 96 1.22 -8.88 15.34
CA ARG A 96 1.94 -8.21 14.25
C ARG A 96 2.90 -9.17 13.56
N LEU A 97 3.16 -8.91 12.30
CA LEU A 97 4.24 -9.55 11.54
C LEU A 97 5.22 -8.48 11.09
N ARG A 98 6.51 -8.79 11.20
CA ARG A 98 7.60 -7.99 10.62
C ARG A 98 8.11 -8.71 9.38
N ILE A 99 8.09 -8.02 8.24
CA ILE A 99 8.37 -8.58 6.92
C ILE A 99 9.47 -7.73 6.26
N PRO A 100 10.67 -8.28 6.01
CA PRO A 100 11.65 -7.61 5.17
C PRO A 100 11.12 -7.47 3.74
N VAL A 101 11.24 -6.29 3.15
CA VAL A 101 10.85 -6.06 1.75
C VAL A 101 12.05 -5.48 1.01
N GLU A 102 12.61 -6.21 0.07
CA GLU A 102 13.67 -5.69 -0.80
C GLU A 102 13.02 -4.79 -1.88
N LEU A 103 13.44 -3.53 -1.91
CA LEU A 103 13.09 -2.57 -2.94
C LEU A 103 14.33 -2.29 -3.79
N THR A 104 14.15 -2.32 -5.11
CA THR A 104 15.18 -1.90 -6.08
C THR A 104 14.65 -0.74 -6.90
N LEU A 105 15.47 0.30 -7.05
CA LEU A 105 15.23 1.47 -7.90
C LEU A 105 16.53 1.82 -8.61
N LEU A 106 16.58 1.65 -9.94
CA LEU A 106 17.81 1.83 -10.72
C LEU A 106 18.95 0.95 -10.17
N THR A 107 20.00 1.57 -9.61
CA THR A 107 21.14 0.88 -8.99
C THR A 107 21.05 0.82 -7.46
N ILE A 108 20.03 1.44 -6.87
CA ILE A 108 19.86 1.55 -5.42
C ILE A 108 19.00 0.38 -4.92
N LYS A 109 19.46 -0.24 -3.83
CA LYS A 109 18.75 -1.30 -3.12
C LYS A 109 18.63 -0.99 -1.63
N ALA A 110 17.47 -1.28 -1.07
CA ALA A 110 17.20 -1.23 0.37
C ALA A 110 16.23 -2.34 0.76
N THR A 111 16.34 -2.78 2.02
CA THR A 111 15.47 -3.81 2.59
C THR A 111 14.82 -3.32 3.88
N PRO A 112 13.88 -2.36 3.82
CA PRO A 112 13.12 -1.93 5.00
C PRO A 112 12.32 -3.08 5.64
N GLN A 113 12.15 -3.00 6.97
CA GLN A 113 11.19 -3.83 7.69
C GLN A 113 9.80 -3.20 7.64
N PHE A 114 8.83 -3.94 7.12
CA PHE A 114 7.42 -3.58 7.20
C PHE A 114 6.78 -4.28 8.40
N THR A 115 6.06 -3.52 9.22
CA THR A 115 5.18 -4.07 10.24
C THR A 115 3.75 -4.07 9.71
N VAL A 116 3.14 -5.25 9.66
CA VAL A 116 1.73 -5.42 9.31
C VAL A 116 0.97 -5.98 10.51
N VAL A 117 -0.28 -5.58 10.64
CA VAL A 117 -1.11 -5.84 11.81
C VAL A 117 -2.48 -6.39 11.40
N PRO A 118 -3.02 -7.40 12.12
CA PRO A 118 -4.41 -7.78 11.95
C PRO A 118 -5.32 -6.68 12.52
N GLY A 119 -6.32 -6.29 11.74
CA GLY A 119 -7.33 -5.32 12.11
C GLY A 119 -8.75 -5.92 12.04
N PRO A 120 -9.78 -5.06 12.04
CA PRO A 120 -11.18 -5.50 11.98
C PRO A 120 -11.47 -6.36 10.75
N ASN A 121 -12.49 -7.23 10.85
CA ASN A 121 -12.98 -8.07 9.75
C ASN A 121 -11.91 -9.01 9.14
N ASN A 122 -10.93 -9.45 9.93
CA ASN A 122 -9.80 -10.27 9.49
C ASN A 122 -8.99 -9.63 8.34
N ARG A 123 -8.92 -8.29 8.33
CA ARG A 123 -8.16 -7.53 7.33
C ARG A 123 -6.79 -7.15 7.88
N TRP A 124 -5.81 -7.10 7.00
CA TRP A 124 -4.43 -6.73 7.33
C TRP A 124 -4.12 -5.31 6.88
N TYR A 125 -3.38 -4.58 7.71
CA TYR A 125 -2.96 -3.22 7.44
C TYR A 125 -1.44 -3.14 7.52
N VAL A 126 -0.84 -2.30 6.69
CA VAL A 126 0.51 -1.80 6.96
C VAL A 126 0.38 -0.82 8.13
N GLU A 127 1.11 -1.08 9.21
CA GLU A 127 1.09 -0.22 10.39
C GLU A 127 2.30 0.71 10.42
N ASN A 128 3.48 0.15 10.15
CA ASN A 128 4.72 0.89 10.16
C ASN A 128 5.70 0.33 9.13
N LEU A 129 6.66 1.13 8.72
CA LEU A 129 7.81 0.68 7.93
C LEU A 129 9.07 1.46 8.33
N ASP A 130 10.22 0.85 8.16
CA ASP A 130 11.51 1.48 8.40
C ASP A 130 11.85 2.53 7.33
N ILE A 131 11.23 3.70 7.46
CA ILE A 131 11.40 4.81 6.53
C ILE A 131 12.78 5.47 6.65
N ASP A 132 13.40 5.39 7.83
CA ASP A 132 14.72 5.96 8.07
C ASP A 132 15.78 5.18 7.29
N HIS A 133 15.69 3.84 7.27
CA HIS A 133 16.53 3.02 6.39
C HIS A 133 16.34 3.37 4.91
N LEU A 134 15.11 3.62 4.46
CA LEU A 134 14.88 4.07 3.07
C LEU A 134 15.52 5.43 2.79
N ARG A 135 15.45 6.36 3.74
CA ARG A 135 16.06 7.69 3.62
C ARG A 135 17.57 7.59 3.53
N ASP A 136 18.20 6.83 4.41
CA ASP A 136 19.65 6.65 4.47
C ASP A 136 20.20 5.97 3.21
N ARG A 137 19.37 5.15 2.55
CA ARG A 137 19.70 4.48 1.28
C ARG A 137 19.40 5.33 0.05
N GLY A 138 18.88 6.54 0.21
CA GLY A 138 18.64 7.49 -0.89
C GLY A 138 17.32 7.28 -1.64
N PHE A 139 16.34 6.58 -1.06
CA PHE A 139 15.01 6.44 -1.66
C PHE A 139 14.12 7.67 -1.46
N CYS A 140 14.31 8.40 -0.36
CA CYS A 140 13.49 9.56 0.01
C CYS A 140 14.02 10.84 -0.67
N GLY A 141 13.67 11.06 -1.93
CA GLY A 141 14.14 12.22 -2.69
C GLY A 141 13.01 13.13 -3.16
N ALA A 142 13.04 14.41 -2.78
CA ALA A 142 12.44 15.47 -3.57
C ALA A 142 13.41 15.84 -4.70
N SER A 143 13.44 15.03 -5.77
CA SER A 143 14.44 15.12 -6.86
C SER A 143 15.88 14.88 -6.38
N ALA A 144 16.73 14.36 -7.26
CA ALA A 144 18.16 14.22 -7.01
C ALA A 144 18.76 15.57 -6.60
N ALA A 145 19.24 15.69 -5.36
CA ALA A 145 20.25 16.68 -5.06
C ALA A 145 21.53 16.27 -5.82
N PRO A 146 22.17 17.17 -6.59
CA PRO A 146 23.42 16.82 -7.26
C PRO A 146 24.47 16.44 -6.20
N PRO A 147 25.36 15.47 -6.48
CA PRO A 147 26.41 15.10 -5.55
C PRO A 147 27.22 16.33 -5.17
N SER A 148 27.43 16.54 -3.87
CA SER A 148 28.29 17.58 -3.33
C SER A 148 29.70 17.42 -3.91
N GLY A 149 29.98 18.14 -5.00
CA GLY A 149 31.22 17.99 -5.74
C GLY A 149 31.40 18.91 -6.96
N MET A 150 30.37 19.64 -7.42
CA MET A 150 30.56 20.69 -8.42
C MET A 150 30.95 22.00 -7.73
N THR A 151 32.25 22.16 -7.52
CA THR A 151 32.91 23.44 -7.28
C THR A 151 32.51 24.40 -8.39
N ALA A 152 31.82 25.49 -8.05
CA ALA A 152 31.62 26.59 -8.97
C ALA A 152 32.98 27.24 -9.24
N ALA A 153 33.54 26.99 -10.43
CA ALA A 153 34.65 27.77 -10.93
C ALA A 153 34.15 29.22 -11.13
N ARG A 154 34.79 30.16 -10.42
CA ARG A 154 34.79 31.58 -10.74
C ARG A 154 36.10 31.90 -11.42
#